data_AF-A0A2J6PDB6-F1
#
_entry.id   AF-A0A2J6PDB6-F1
#
_cell.length_a   1.000
_cell.length_b   1.000
_cell.length_c   1.000
_cell.angle_alpha   90.00
_cell.angle_beta   90.00
_cell.angle_gamma   90.00
#
_symmetry.space_group_name_H-M   'P 1'
#
loop_
_entity.id
_entity.type
_entity.pdbx_description
1 polymer ?
#
loop_
_entity_poly.entity_id
_entity_poly.type
_entity_poly.pdbx_seq_one_letter_code
_entity_poly.pdbx_strand_id
1 'polypeptide(L)'
;METQDGYKVGTIPGTNLIGVNQISMGVRANSDIINAGTQLWGLDSAPTVPSGAALYVPRNSSIIANVSKPNMLPSDAMEVFLTAQASVPITGSIWGLVLKYNCFEVHNLDEFTILNRRINSSNPAYVQFPVYNATDIAYFYTLDDGSSISVLSQLRTGLINVVAFADVGMSTGMGSILKHTEPWGYTGANSGLDQEEVFEMALWQTFWNVPGTTGNYINVQDPIPELEDQHDDPYNEFGANYTALIPTLSLGVPLMFLQLKQPDETNFLDFGDWGLGIGDWDPLLPIGNYSVDYTVLSNNYNWLELLFVAAQAEINPEDSAFNFLNYNSLIQTPQLQDAFIAAYQQYALQLMFYDTAGKPLENDNVTAAIPWTILQAGGGVPPILVVITMVIWAVGCAGLSLVYGFRKRWAETFDDEYLYYFCEKSDDEKWKLPKLEILKKV
;
A
#
# COMPACT_ATOMS: atom_id res chain seq x y z
N MET A 1 -17.35 30.26 19.54
CA MET A 1 -17.52 28.82 19.28
C MET A 1 -17.31 28.61 17.80
N GLU A 2 -16.11 28.20 17.46
CA GLU A 2 -15.80 27.73 16.11
C GLU A 2 -16.33 26.29 15.99
N THR A 3 -17.02 26.05 14.90
CA THR A 3 -17.56 24.74 14.54
C THR A 3 -16.70 24.18 13.43
N GLN A 4 -16.30 22.92 13.57
CA GLN A 4 -15.64 22.17 12.52
C GLN A 4 -16.53 21.01 12.08
N ASP A 5 -16.49 20.70 10.79
CA ASP A 5 -17.10 19.49 10.28
C ASP A 5 -16.42 18.26 10.91
N GLY A 6 -17.24 17.30 11.32
CA GLY A 6 -16.77 16.06 11.90
C GLY A 6 -17.84 14.98 11.78
N TYR A 7 -17.68 13.94 12.60
CA TYR A 7 -18.52 12.76 12.55
C TYR A 7 -18.92 12.33 13.96
N LYS A 8 -20.16 11.86 14.11
CA LYS A 8 -20.59 11.11 15.29
C LYS A 8 -20.83 9.65 14.92
N VAL A 9 -20.69 8.77 15.91
CA VAL A 9 -20.99 7.34 15.74
C VAL A 9 -22.43 7.18 15.25
N GLY A 10 -22.61 6.41 14.16
CA GLY A 10 -23.93 6.09 13.65
C GLY A 10 -24.67 5.09 14.53
N THR A 11 -25.96 4.92 14.27
CA THR A 11 -26.83 3.99 15.02
C THR A 11 -27.46 2.92 14.15
N ILE A 12 -27.26 3.00 12.82
CA ILE A 12 -27.86 2.09 11.86
C ILE A 12 -26.76 1.14 11.38
N PRO A 13 -26.84 -0.16 11.70
CA PRO A 13 -25.93 -1.16 11.16
C PRO A 13 -26.17 -1.34 9.66
N GLY A 14 -25.14 -1.75 8.93
CA GLY A 14 -25.18 -1.83 7.48
C GLY A 14 -24.59 -0.59 6.83
N THR A 15 -23.48 -0.76 6.11
CA THR A 15 -22.97 0.29 5.23
C THR A 15 -22.42 -0.32 3.95
N ASN A 16 -22.45 0.50 2.90
CA ASN A 16 -21.78 0.21 1.65
C ASN A 16 -20.28 0.48 1.78
N LEU A 17 -19.48 -0.51 1.40
CA LEU A 17 -18.03 -0.50 1.42
C LEU A 17 -17.47 -0.71 0.01
N ILE A 18 -16.26 -0.25 -0.24
CA ILE A 18 -15.49 -0.50 -1.45
C ILE A 18 -14.31 -1.40 -1.08
N GLY A 19 -14.15 -2.50 -1.80
CA GLY A 19 -13.15 -3.52 -1.53
C GLY A 19 -13.76 -4.91 -1.47
N VAL A 20 -12.94 -5.90 -1.13
CA VAL A 20 -13.36 -7.30 -1.06
C VAL A 20 -13.62 -7.78 0.37
N ASN A 21 -14.27 -8.93 0.49
CA ASN A 21 -14.45 -9.64 1.75
C ASN A 21 -13.87 -11.06 1.65
N GLN A 22 -13.96 -11.82 2.74
CA GLN A 22 -13.46 -13.19 2.80
C GLN A 22 -13.96 -14.09 1.66
N ILE A 23 -15.19 -13.89 1.19
CA ILE A 23 -15.82 -14.70 0.14
C ILE A 23 -15.37 -14.21 -1.25
N SER A 24 -15.45 -12.91 -1.51
CA SER A 24 -15.13 -12.33 -2.83
C SER A 24 -13.63 -12.31 -3.12
N MET A 25 -12.79 -12.31 -2.08
CA MET A 25 -11.33 -12.40 -2.20
C MET A 25 -10.90 -13.69 -2.92
N GLY A 26 -11.54 -14.82 -2.59
CA GLY A 26 -11.15 -16.16 -3.04
C GLY A 26 -11.62 -16.56 -4.43
N VAL A 27 -12.51 -15.77 -5.05
CA VAL A 27 -13.15 -16.11 -6.35
C VAL A 27 -12.61 -15.31 -7.53
N ARG A 28 -11.60 -14.44 -7.31
CA ARG A 28 -11.02 -13.61 -8.37
C ARG A 28 -9.88 -14.34 -9.08
N ALA A 29 -9.72 -14.04 -10.36
CA ALA A 29 -8.58 -14.50 -11.14
C ALA A 29 -7.31 -13.78 -10.65
N ASN A 30 -6.30 -14.56 -10.24
CA ASN A 30 -5.03 -14.00 -9.77
C ASN A 30 -4.30 -13.22 -10.88
N SER A 31 -4.45 -13.62 -12.14
CA SER A 31 -3.84 -12.97 -13.29
C SER A 31 -4.24 -11.50 -13.41
N ASP A 32 -5.52 -11.17 -13.25
CA ASP A 32 -6.01 -9.80 -13.42
C ASP A 32 -5.46 -8.86 -12.34
N ILE A 33 -5.36 -9.38 -11.11
CA ILE A 33 -4.80 -8.66 -9.96
C ILE A 33 -3.30 -8.41 -10.16
N ILE A 34 -2.57 -9.44 -10.60
CA ILE A 34 -1.13 -9.33 -10.88
C ILE A 34 -0.87 -8.35 -12.04
N ASN A 35 -1.65 -8.46 -13.12
CA ASN A 35 -1.53 -7.57 -14.28
C ASN A 35 -1.79 -6.12 -13.90
N ALA A 36 -2.86 -5.85 -13.13
CA ALA A 36 -3.17 -4.52 -12.65
C ALA A 36 -2.09 -3.97 -11.69
N GLY A 37 -1.60 -4.82 -10.79
CA GLY A 37 -0.52 -4.46 -9.86
C GLY A 37 0.76 -4.11 -10.60
N THR A 38 1.13 -4.94 -11.59
CA THR A 38 2.32 -4.73 -12.43
C THR A 38 2.21 -3.46 -13.25
N GLN A 39 1.04 -3.20 -13.83
CA GLN A 39 0.83 -1.98 -14.62
C GLN A 39 1.03 -0.72 -13.78
N LEU A 40 0.47 -0.67 -12.56
CA LEU A 40 0.62 0.49 -11.68
C LEU A 40 2.04 0.62 -11.14
N TRP A 41 2.66 -0.51 -10.78
CA TRP A 41 4.04 -0.57 -10.33
C TRP A 41 5.02 -0.10 -11.41
N GLY A 42 4.89 -0.61 -12.63
CA GLY A 42 5.73 -0.22 -13.77
C GLY A 42 5.45 1.19 -14.32
N LEU A 43 4.45 1.89 -13.79
CA LEU A 43 4.20 3.31 -14.03
C LEU A 43 4.67 4.19 -12.87
N ASP A 44 5.36 3.64 -11.86
CA ASP A 44 5.72 4.32 -10.61
C ASP A 44 4.51 5.03 -9.95
N SER A 45 3.34 4.38 -10.03
CA SER A 45 2.13 4.94 -9.43
C SER A 45 2.23 4.87 -7.92
N ALA A 46 1.83 5.95 -7.23
CA ALA A 46 1.77 5.94 -5.78
C ALA A 46 0.72 4.90 -5.29
N PRO A 47 1.07 4.04 -4.29
CA PRO A 47 0.16 3.06 -3.75
C PRO A 47 -0.90 3.74 -2.87
N THR A 48 -1.99 4.17 -3.48
CA THR A 48 -3.05 4.95 -2.84
C THR A 48 -4.24 4.09 -2.42
N VAL A 49 -4.60 4.16 -1.14
CA VAL A 49 -5.82 3.53 -0.59
C VAL A 49 -7.03 4.36 -1.04
N PRO A 50 -8.09 3.74 -1.61
CA PRO A 50 -9.27 4.46 -2.04
C PRO A 50 -10.11 4.98 -0.86
N SER A 51 -10.90 6.03 -1.10
CA SER A 51 -11.89 6.60 -0.17
C SER A 51 -11.31 7.09 1.18
N GLY A 52 -12.07 7.02 2.27
CA GLY A 52 -11.74 7.56 3.60
C GLY A 52 -10.59 6.86 4.35
N ALA A 53 -9.78 6.08 3.64
CA ALA A 53 -8.47 5.55 4.01
C ALA A 53 -8.37 5.04 5.46
N ALA A 54 -9.28 4.12 5.82
CA ALA A 54 -9.18 3.30 7.02
C ALA A 54 -7.96 2.38 6.90
N LEU A 55 -6.87 2.80 7.53
CA LEU A 55 -5.64 2.06 7.70
C LEU A 55 -5.52 1.74 9.19
N TYR A 56 -5.42 0.46 9.56
CA TYR A 56 -4.98 0.13 10.91
C TYR A 56 -3.48 -0.06 10.92
N VAL A 57 -2.84 0.63 11.86
CA VAL A 57 -1.43 0.51 12.14
C VAL A 57 -1.26 0.10 13.59
N PRO A 58 -0.35 -0.83 13.93
CA PRO A 58 -0.08 -1.21 15.32
C PRO A 58 0.18 -0.01 16.23
N ARG A 59 -0.24 -0.09 17.50
CA ARG A 59 -0.17 1.00 18.49
C ARG A 59 1.24 1.60 18.67
N ASN A 60 2.29 0.85 18.37
CA ASN A 60 3.69 1.26 18.52
C ASN A 60 4.32 1.78 17.22
N SER A 61 3.54 1.94 16.14
CA SER A 61 4.06 2.44 14.88
C SER A 61 4.20 3.97 14.87
N SER A 62 5.22 4.46 14.18
CA SER A 62 5.46 5.88 13.87
C SER A 62 4.62 6.42 12.72
N ILE A 63 3.86 5.57 12.01
CA ILE A 63 3.10 5.97 10.82
C ILE A 63 1.98 6.94 11.20
N ILE A 64 1.94 8.08 10.50
CA ILE A 64 0.88 9.07 10.61
C ILE A 64 -0.04 8.96 9.38
N ALA A 65 -1.22 8.36 9.54
CA ALA A 65 -2.22 8.27 8.47
C ALA A 65 -3.14 9.50 8.45
N ASN A 66 -3.30 10.16 7.30
CA ASN A 66 -4.21 11.28 7.14
C ASN A 66 -5.62 10.80 6.72
N VAL A 67 -6.48 10.50 7.68
CA VAL A 67 -7.83 9.95 7.47
C VAL A 67 -8.81 10.81 6.62
N SER A 68 -8.40 12.00 6.17
CA SER A 68 -9.26 12.94 5.43
C SER A 68 -9.12 12.90 3.91
N LYS A 69 -8.12 12.17 3.37
CA LYS A 69 -7.85 12.05 1.93
C LYS A 69 -7.42 10.61 1.61
N PRO A 70 -7.47 10.17 0.34
CA PRO A 70 -6.78 8.96 -0.07
C PRO A 70 -5.35 8.97 0.48
N ASN A 71 -5.02 7.98 1.29
CA ASN A 71 -3.70 7.86 1.90
C ASN A 71 -2.80 7.02 1.01
N MET A 72 -1.56 7.46 0.88
CA MET A 72 -0.51 6.59 0.37
C MET A 72 -0.13 5.58 1.44
N LEU A 73 0.14 4.33 1.03
CA LEU A 73 0.76 3.38 1.93
C LEU A 73 2.16 3.87 2.29
N PRO A 74 2.53 3.86 3.59
CA PRO A 74 3.85 4.31 4.01
C PRO A 74 4.91 3.30 3.55
N SER A 75 6.02 3.77 3.00
CA SER A 75 7.14 2.90 2.60
C SER A 75 7.77 2.16 3.79
N ASP A 76 7.74 2.76 4.99
CA ASP A 76 8.31 2.21 6.23
C ASP A 76 7.36 1.25 6.98
N ALA A 77 6.21 0.92 6.41
CA ALA A 77 5.20 0.12 7.09
C ALA A 77 5.49 -1.38 7.09
N MET A 78 6.14 -1.86 8.16
CA MET A 78 6.41 -3.30 8.32
C MET A 78 5.16 -4.17 8.49
N GLU A 79 4.06 -3.58 8.98
CA GLU A 79 2.79 -4.26 9.16
C GLU A 79 1.62 -3.30 8.97
N VAL A 80 0.70 -3.66 8.06
CA VAL A 80 -0.47 -2.87 7.69
C VAL A 80 -1.69 -3.78 7.62
N PHE A 81 -2.81 -3.36 8.20
CA PHE A 81 -4.10 -4.00 7.96
C PHE A 81 -4.96 -3.15 7.02
N LEU A 82 -5.20 -3.69 5.83
CA LEU A 82 -6.06 -3.14 4.78
C LEU A 82 -7.45 -3.74 4.87
N THR A 83 -8.46 -2.90 4.95
CA THR A 83 -9.86 -3.30 5.01
C THR A 83 -10.66 -2.63 3.91
N ALA A 84 -11.88 -3.12 3.66
CA ALA A 84 -12.80 -2.44 2.77
C ALA A 84 -13.10 -1.03 3.29
N GLN A 85 -13.22 -0.09 2.38
CA GLN A 85 -13.20 1.35 2.62
C GLN A 85 -14.59 1.95 2.51
N ALA A 86 -14.82 3.05 3.22
CA ALA A 86 -16.06 3.82 3.14
C ALA A 86 -15.76 5.29 2.86
N SER A 87 -16.76 6.04 2.40
CA SER A 87 -16.65 7.49 2.22
C SER A 87 -16.70 8.28 3.54
N VAL A 88 -17.11 7.63 4.62
CA VAL A 88 -17.20 8.18 5.98
C VAL A 88 -16.55 7.20 6.96
N PRO A 89 -16.10 7.65 8.14
CA PRO A 89 -15.59 6.75 9.17
C PRO A 89 -16.60 5.65 9.52
N ILE A 90 -16.12 4.44 9.78
CA ILE A 90 -16.95 3.29 10.16
C ILE A 90 -16.53 2.76 11.53
N THR A 91 -17.47 2.11 12.22
CA THR A 91 -17.24 1.43 13.50
C THR A 91 -17.82 0.02 13.42
N GLY A 92 -17.19 -0.95 14.08
CA GLY A 92 -17.65 -2.35 14.08
C GLY A 92 -16.51 -3.34 13.86
N SER A 93 -16.86 -4.54 13.38
CA SER A 93 -15.91 -5.60 13.06
C SER A 93 -15.89 -5.84 11.56
N ILE A 94 -14.68 -5.93 11.00
CA ILE A 94 -14.49 -6.06 9.56
C ILE A 94 -13.35 -7.02 9.25
N TRP A 95 -13.49 -7.74 8.14
CA TRP A 95 -12.44 -8.57 7.57
C TRP A 95 -11.52 -7.73 6.70
N GLY A 96 -10.24 -8.08 6.64
CA GLY A 96 -9.26 -7.41 5.81
C GLY A 96 -8.00 -8.24 5.58
N LEU A 97 -7.09 -7.66 4.80
CA LEU A 97 -5.78 -8.18 4.47
C LEU A 97 -4.75 -7.61 5.44
N VAL A 98 -3.96 -8.46 6.08
CA VAL A 98 -2.74 -8.04 6.78
C VAL A 98 -1.57 -8.19 5.81
N LEU A 99 -0.87 -7.09 5.58
CA LEU A 99 0.39 -7.03 4.84
C LEU A 99 1.51 -6.90 5.88
N LYS A 100 2.43 -7.85 5.93
CA LYS A 100 3.58 -7.83 6.83
C LYS A 100 4.84 -8.19 6.06
N TYR A 101 5.81 -7.29 6.02
CA TYR A 101 7.07 -7.48 5.30
C TYR A 101 8.23 -6.81 6.04
N ASN A 102 9.45 -7.30 5.81
CA ASN A 102 10.66 -6.77 6.42
C ASN A 102 11.80 -6.66 5.40
N CYS A 103 12.01 -5.48 4.81
CA CYS A 103 12.92 -5.30 3.68
C CYS A 103 14.28 -4.80 4.12
N PHE A 104 15.35 -5.46 3.66
CA PHE A 104 16.71 -5.08 3.96
C PHE A 104 17.65 -5.33 2.77
N GLU A 105 18.70 -4.51 2.71
CA GLU A 105 19.79 -4.61 1.76
C GLU A 105 20.73 -5.76 2.13
N VAL A 106 21.32 -6.41 1.13
CA VAL A 106 22.32 -7.49 1.34
C VAL A 106 23.62 -7.13 0.64
N HIS A 107 24.71 -7.38 1.36
CA HIS A 107 26.06 -7.01 0.93
C HIS A 107 27.01 -8.20 0.85
N ASN A 108 26.62 -9.38 1.33
CA ASN A 108 27.44 -10.60 1.29
C ASN A 108 26.61 -11.81 0.80
N LEU A 109 27.26 -12.74 0.10
CA LEU A 109 26.55 -13.92 -0.44
C LEU A 109 25.96 -14.83 0.66
N ASP A 110 26.56 -14.89 1.84
CA ASP A 110 26.10 -15.72 2.95
C ASP A 110 24.84 -15.18 3.66
N GLU A 111 24.48 -13.91 3.42
CA GLU A 111 23.23 -13.31 3.90
C GLU A 111 22.00 -13.79 3.12
N PHE A 112 22.19 -14.36 1.92
CA PHE A 112 21.11 -15.04 1.18
C PHE A 112 20.79 -16.39 1.83
N THR A 113 19.51 -16.72 1.90
CA THR A 113 19.01 -18.03 2.37
C THR A 113 18.85 -19.03 1.21
N ILE A 114 18.55 -18.54 0.00
CA ILE A 114 18.29 -19.36 -1.19
C ILE A 114 19.41 -19.20 -2.21
N LEU A 115 19.77 -17.97 -2.60
CA LEU A 115 20.75 -17.72 -3.66
C LEU A 115 22.20 -18.05 -3.26
N ASN A 116 22.49 -18.24 -1.97
CA ASN A 116 23.77 -18.82 -1.52
C ASN A 116 23.95 -20.29 -1.95
N ARG A 117 22.86 -20.96 -2.34
CA ARG A 117 22.84 -22.34 -2.86
C ARG A 117 22.73 -22.41 -4.38
N ARG A 118 22.84 -21.27 -5.08
CA ARG A 118 22.70 -21.22 -6.53
C ARG A 118 23.76 -22.05 -7.24
N ILE A 119 23.40 -22.52 -8.43
CA ILE A 119 24.33 -23.11 -9.39
C ILE A 119 25.15 -21.96 -10.00
N ASN A 120 26.44 -21.93 -9.71
CA ASN A 120 27.36 -20.89 -10.19
C ASN A 120 28.20 -21.37 -11.37
N SER A 121 29.00 -20.47 -11.97
CA SER A 121 29.81 -20.77 -13.17
C SER A 121 30.81 -21.93 -13.00
N SER A 122 31.18 -22.28 -11.76
CA SER A 122 32.06 -23.39 -11.44
C SER A 122 31.35 -24.74 -11.35
N ASN A 123 30.01 -24.75 -11.31
CA ASN A 123 29.21 -25.96 -11.22
C ASN A 123 28.98 -26.58 -12.62
N PRO A 124 29.18 -27.88 -12.83
CA PRO A 124 28.95 -28.53 -14.13
C PRO A 124 27.48 -28.52 -14.59
N ALA A 125 26.52 -28.27 -13.69
CA ALA A 125 25.12 -28.07 -14.04
C ALA A 125 24.84 -26.66 -14.56
N TYR A 126 25.77 -25.71 -14.41
CA TYR A 126 25.60 -24.34 -14.85
C TYR A 126 25.30 -24.28 -16.34
N VAL A 127 24.29 -23.48 -16.68
CA VAL A 127 23.84 -23.28 -18.05
C VAL A 127 24.89 -22.46 -18.80
N GLN A 128 25.83 -23.14 -19.45
CA GLN A 128 26.84 -22.51 -20.31
C GLN A 128 26.30 -22.24 -21.73
N PHE A 129 26.83 -21.19 -22.37
CA PHE A 129 26.72 -20.84 -23.80
C PHE A 129 26.41 -22.03 -24.73
N PRO A 130 25.14 -22.20 -25.19
CA PRO A 130 24.71 -21.59 -26.45
C PRO A 130 23.20 -21.21 -26.50
N VAL A 131 22.61 -20.73 -25.40
CA VAL A 131 21.23 -20.18 -25.41
C VAL A 131 21.18 -18.73 -25.94
N TYR A 132 22.31 -18.21 -26.44
CA TYR A 132 22.58 -16.81 -26.77
C TYR A 132 21.82 -16.21 -27.94
N ASN A 133 21.24 -17.03 -28.82
CA ASN A 133 20.39 -16.50 -29.88
C ASN A 133 18.96 -16.24 -29.41
N ALA A 134 18.55 -16.79 -28.26
CA ALA A 134 17.31 -16.41 -27.63
C ALA A 134 17.60 -15.19 -26.75
N THR A 135 17.33 -14.02 -27.32
CA THR A 135 17.28 -12.80 -26.55
C THR A 135 16.07 -12.90 -25.60
N ASP A 136 16.29 -12.65 -24.31
CA ASP A 136 15.25 -12.56 -23.27
C ASP A 136 14.69 -13.92 -22.81
N ILE A 137 15.47 -14.63 -22.01
CA ILE A 137 15.09 -15.96 -21.51
C ILE A 137 14.83 -15.89 -20.02
N ALA A 138 13.77 -16.56 -19.61
CA ALA A 138 13.54 -16.87 -18.21
C ALA A 138 13.52 -18.40 -18.05
N TYR A 139 14.14 -18.93 -17.01
CA TYR A 139 14.03 -20.34 -16.63
C TYR A 139 14.13 -20.49 -15.13
N PHE A 140 13.75 -21.65 -14.58
CA PHE A 140 13.96 -21.92 -13.16
C PHE A 140 14.36 -23.38 -12.91
N TYR A 141 14.94 -23.62 -11.75
CA TYR A 141 15.22 -24.93 -11.19
C TYR A 141 14.81 -24.98 -9.71
N THR A 142 14.50 -26.17 -9.22
CA THR A 142 14.04 -26.40 -7.84
C THR A 142 15.16 -27.03 -7.03
N LEU A 143 15.36 -26.54 -5.81
CA LEU A 143 16.31 -27.07 -4.83
C LEU A 143 15.68 -28.23 -4.04
N ASP A 144 16.51 -28.98 -3.31
CA ASP A 144 16.10 -30.17 -2.56
C ASP A 144 15.04 -29.89 -1.47
N ASP A 145 14.97 -28.66 -0.96
CA ASP A 145 14.00 -28.23 0.05
C ASP A 145 12.66 -27.73 -0.55
N GLY A 146 12.51 -27.77 -1.88
CA GLY A 146 11.33 -27.29 -2.60
C GLY A 146 11.35 -25.80 -2.95
N SER A 147 12.34 -25.04 -2.46
CA SER A 147 12.57 -23.67 -2.94
C SER A 147 13.07 -23.68 -4.40
N SER A 148 13.02 -22.55 -5.08
CA SER A 148 13.47 -22.46 -6.48
C SER A 148 14.34 -21.25 -6.72
N ILE A 149 15.16 -21.33 -7.76
CA ILE A 149 15.90 -20.21 -8.31
C ILE A 149 15.48 -20.03 -9.77
N SER A 150 14.99 -18.85 -10.10
CA SER A 150 14.66 -18.43 -11.47
C SER A 150 15.77 -17.54 -12.00
N VAL A 151 16.19 -17.73 -13.23
CA VAL A 151 17.19 -16.91 -13.91
C VAL A 151 16.48 -16.16 -15.03
N LEU A 152 16.72 -14.86 -15.08
CA LEU A 152 16.18 -13.91 -16.05
C LEU A 152 17.35 -13.32 -16.82
N SER A 153 17.20 -13.22 -18.13
CA SER A 153 18.06 -12.41 -18.98
C SER A 153 17.20 -11.46 -19.78
N GLN A 154 17.68 -10.24 -19.98
CA GLN A 154 17.14 -9.33 -20.98
C GLN A 154 18.32 -8.72 -21.74
N LEU A 155 18.63 -9.37 -22.85
CA LEU A 155 19.74 -9.02 -23.74
C LEU A 155 19.26 -8.26 -24.96
N ARG A 156 17.98 -8.40 -25.32
CA ARG A 156 17.43 -7.62 -26.42
C ARG A 156 17.32 -6.18 -25.98
N THR A 157 17.89 -5.32 -26.80
CA THR A 157 17.70 -3.88 -26.77
C THR A 157 16.21 -3.58 -26.94
N GLY A 158 15.50 -3.42 -25.82
CA GLY A 158 14.27 -2.66 -25.78
C GLY A 158 14.55 -1.20 -26.11
N LEU A 159 13.70 -0.31 -25.65
CA LEU A 159 13.94 1.13 -25.78
C LEU A 159 15.00 1.64 -24.79
N ILE A 160 15.83 0.79 -24.17
CA ILE A 160 16.74 1.20 -23.10
C ILE A 160 18.21 0.83 -23.37
N ASN A 161 19.15 1.58 -22.79
CA ASN A 161 20.60 1.39 -22.96
C ASN A 161 21.26 0.45 -21.95
N VAL A 162 20.46 -0.28 -21.17
CA VAL A 162 20.93 -1.21 -20.15
C VAL A 162 20.55 -2.64 -20.56
N VAL A 163 21.48 -3.56 -20.36
CA VAL A 163 21.22 -5.01 -20.36
C VAL A 163 21.35 -5.53 -18.94
N ALA A 164 20.56 -6.55 -18.61
CA ALA A 164 20.59 -7.12 -17.29
C ALA A 164 20.30 -8.62 -17.25
N PHE A 165 20.81 -9.23 -16.19
CA PHE A 165 20.50 -10.58 -15.76
C PHE A 165 19.98 -10.53 -14.34
N ALA A 166 19.11 -11.46 -13.96
CA ALA A 166 18.71 -11.58 -12.57
C ALA A 166 18.50 -13.03 -12.14
N ASP A 167 18.99 -13.37 -10.97
CA ASP A 167 18.66 -14.60 -10.26
C ASP A 167 17.60 -14.27 -9.21
N VAL A 168 16.57 -15.11 -9.09
CA VAL A 168 15.42 -14.88 -8.21
C VAL A 168 15.16 -16.14 -7.39
N GLY A 169 15.49 -16.09 -6.10
CA GLY A 169 15.28 -17.16 -5.13
C GLY A 169 13.88 -17.08 -4.51
N MET A 170 13.21 -18.21 -4.32
CA MET A 170 11.85 -18.25 -3.79
C MET A 170 11.62 -19.48 -2.91
N SER A 171 11.20 -19.29 -1.65
CA SER A 171 10.98 -20.40 -0.71
C SER A 171 9.81 -21.29 -1.11
N THR A 172 8.73 -20.70 -1.64
CA THR A 172 7.53 -21.44 -2.07
C THR A 172 7.80 -22.28 -3.31
N GLY A 173 8.85 -21.95 -4.07
CA GLY A 173 9.24 -22.62 -5.29
C GLY A 173 8.34 -22.27 -6.48
N MET A 174 8.93 -21.83 -7.58
CA MET A 174 8.24 -21.46 -8.82
C MET A 174 7.34 -22.59 -9.34
N GLY A 175 7.82 -23.83 -9.32
CA GLY A 175 7.00 -24.98 -9.72
C GLY A 175 5.73 -25.17 -8.88
N SER A 176 5.75 -24.78 -7.60
CA SER A 176 4.55 -24.74 -6.77
C SER A 176 3.63 -23.60 -7.21
N ILE A 177 4.17 -22.39 -7.42
CA ILE A 177 3.40 -21.24 -7.89
C ILE A 177 2.66 -21.57 -9.19
N LEU A 178 3.37 -22.07 -10.20
CA LEU A 178 2.82 -22.40 -11.51
C LEU A 178 1.73 -23.50 -11.46
N LYS A 179 1.81 -24.42 -10.50
CA LYS A 179 0.78 -25.47 -10.31
C LYS A 179 -0.50 -24.95 -9.66
N HIS A 180 -0.45 -23.81 -8.99
CA HIS A 180 -1.56 -23.27 -8.20
C HIS A 180 -2.14 -21.96 -8.77
N THR A 181 -1.70 -21.50 -9.95
CA THR A 181 -2.20 -20.26 -10.57
C THR A 181 -3.63 -20.35 -11.11
N GLU A 182 -4.22 -21.54 -11.25
CA GLU A 182 -5.64 -21.73 -11.62
C GLU A 182 -6.36 -22.72 -10.67
N PRO A 183 -7.60 -22.45 -10.21
CA PRO A 183 -8.31 -21.19 -9.97
C PRO A 183 -8.44 -20.98 -8.45
N TRP A 184 -7.34 -21.08 -7.71
CA TRP A 184 -7.38 -20.79 -6.29
C TRP A 184 -7.05 -19.30 -6.15
N GLY A 185 -8.08 -18.47 -6.00
CA GLY A 185 -7.92 -17.29 -5.16
C GLY A 185 -7.41 -17.72 -3.78
N TYR A 186 -7.17 -16.78 -2.87
CA TYR A 186 -6.53 -16.89 -1.52
C TYR A 186 -6.95 -18.05 -0.55
N THR A 187 -7.72 -19.02 -1.03
CA THR A 187 -8.27 -20.24 -0.44
C THR A 187 -7.36 -21.48 -0.47
N GLY A 188 -6.26 -21.47 -1.22
CA GLY A 188 -5.28 -22.57 -1.23
C GLY A 188 -4.17 -22.33 -0.22
N ALA A 189 -3.85 -23.34 0.61
CA ALA A 189 -2.73 -23.48 1.56
C ALA A 189 -1.77 -22.28 1.70
N ASN A 190 -2.28 -21.11 2.10
CA ASN A 190 -1.45 -19.96 2.37
C ASN A 190 -0.75 -20.20 3.69
N SER A 191 0.53 -19.86 3.70
CA SER A 191 1.48 -20.03 4.80
C SER A 191 0.99 -19.34 6.10
N GLY A 192 -0.01 -18.45 6.00
CA GLY A 192 -0.55 -17.68 7.11
C GLY A 192 0.43 -16.59 7.55
N LEU A 193 0.09 -15.83 8.59
CA LEU A 193 0.99 -14.80 9.14
C LEU A 193 2.17 -15.38 9.94
N ASP A 194 2.10 -16.67 10.27
CA ASP A 194 3.06 -17.37 11.13
C ASP A 194 4.21 -18.02 10.35
N GLN A 195 4.10 -18.10 9.03
CA GLN A 195 5.15 -18.65 8.16
C GLN A 195 5.77 -17.54 7.34
N GLU A 196 7.10 -17.49 7.40
CA GLU A 196 7.90 -16.63 6.56
C GLU A 196 8.08 -17.29 5.20
N GLU A 197 7.56 -16.64 4.16
CA GLU A 197 7.98 -16.90 2.79
C GLU A 197 9.27 -16.11 2.56
N VAL A 198 10.17 -16.54 1.69
CA VAL A 198 11.42 -15.83 1.35
C VAL A 198 11.44 -15.59 -0.15
N PHE A 199 11.65 -14.35 -0.56
CA PHE A 199 11.91 -13.96 -1.94
C PHE A 199 13.28 -13.29 -1.96
N GLU A 200 14.12 -13.63 -2.93
CA GLU A 200 15.46 -13.11 -3.05
C GLU A 200 15.71 -12.70 -4.50
N MET A 201 16.33 -11.56 -4.73
CA MET A 201 16.77 -11.16 -6.07
C MET A 201 18.26 -10.90 -6.05
N ALA A 202 18.91 -11.28 -7.13
CA ALA A 202 20.22 -10.84 -7.47
C ALA A 202 20.19 -10.27 -8.90
N LEU A 203 20.40 -8.96 -9.06
CA LEU A 203 20.50 -8.27 -10.36
C LEU A 203 21.97 -8.20 -10.84
N TRP A 204 22.23 -8.27 -12.14
CA TRP A 204 23.49 -7.87 -12.78
C TRP A 204 23.11 -6.95 -13.92
N GLN A 205 23.80 -5.82 -14.08
CA GLN A 205 23.43 -4.80 -15.06
C GLN A 205 24.66 -4.13 -15.65
N THR A 206 24.59 -3.79 -16.93
CA THR A 206 25.64 -3.03 -17.62
C THR A 206 25.06 -2.23 -18.78
N PHE A 207 25.77 -1.20 -19.21
CA PHE A 207 25.38 -0.41 -20.37
C PHE A 207 25.79 -1.12 -21.67
N TRP A 208 24.85 -1.23 -22.62
CA TRP A 208 25.02 -2.00 -23.86
C TRP A 208 26.08 -1.41 -24.81
N ASN A 209 26.24 -0.09 -24.83
CA ASN A 209 27.27 0.59 -25.59
C ASN A 209 27.80 1.72 -24.72
N VAL A 210 29.09 1.69 -24.38
CA VAL A 210 29.79 2.86 -23.82
C VAL A 210 30.65 3.50 -24.91
N PRO A 211 30.10 4.11 -25.98
CA PRO A 211 30.94 4.70 -27.01
C PRO A 211 31.45 6.07 -26.52
N GLY A 212 32.73 6.14 -26.17
CA GLY A 212 33.47 7.40 -26.14
C GLY A 212 32.95 8.48 -25.18
N THR A 213 32.94 8.21 -23.88
CA THR A 213 33.34 9.14 -22.80
C THR A 213 32.84 10.60 -22.86
N THR A 214 31.54 10.85 -23.05
CA THR A 214 30.97 12.19 -22.76
C THR A 214 29.78 12.19 -21.79
N GLY A 215 29.28 11.02 -21.36
CA GLY A 215 28.25 10.91 -20.31
C GLY A 215 28.85 10.60 -18.94
N ASN A 216 28.37 11.28 -17.89
CA ASN A 216 28.61 10.86 -16.51
C ASN A 216 27.70 9.67 -16.20
N TYR A 217 28.20 8.45 -16.38
CA TYR A 217 27.48 7.24 -16.00
C TYR A 217 27.77 6.87 -14.54
N ILE A 218 26.73 6.50 -13.80
CA ILE A 218 26.83 6.03 -12.42
C ILE A 218 26.68 4.52 -12.42
N ASN A 219 27.76 3.82 -12.08
CA ASN A 219 27.74 2.38 -11.83
C ASN A 219 27.10 2.08 -10.47
N VAL A 220 26.73 0.82 -10.23
CA VAL A 220 26.25 0.37 -8.91
C VAL A 220 27.35 0.57 -7.86
N GLN A 221 26.95 1.03 -6.68
CA GLN A 221 27.83 1.21 -5.52
C GLN A 221 27.76 -0.01 -4.59
N ASP A 222 28.87 -0.30 -3.90
CA ASP A 222 28.98 -1.32 -2.84
C ASP A 222 28.47 -2.72 -3.19
N PRO A 223 29.11 -3.38 -4.17
CA PRO A 223 28.68 -4.68 -4.65
C PRO A 223 29.04 -5.87 -3.75
N ILE A 224 28.39 -7.00 -4.00
CA ILE A 224 28.68 -8.29 -3.37
C ILE A 224 29.89 -8.95 -4.06
N PRO A 225 31.07 -9.04 -3.41
CA PRO A 225 32.29 -9.50 -4.06
C PRO A 225 32.23 -10.94 -4.56
N GLU A 226 31.45 -11.81 -3.91
CA GLU A 226 31.31 -13.22 -4.30
C GLU A 226 30.42 -13.45 -5.53
N LEU A 227 29.77 -12.40 -6.03
CA LEU A 227 28.95 -12.43 -7.23
C LEU A 227 29.64 -11.81 -8.45
N GLU A 228 30.85 -11.27 -8.27
CA GLU A 228 31.66 -10.73 -9.36
C GLU A 228 32.04 -11.85 -10.36
N ASP A 229 32.11 -11.49 -11.64
CA ASP A 229 32.44 -12.38 -12.76
C ASP A 229 31.51 -13.61 -12.93
N GLN A 230 30.32 -13.55 -12.34
CA GLN A 230 29.23 -14.49 -12.60
C GLN A 230 28.40 -13.97 -13.78
N HIS A 231 28.04 -14.85 -14.74
CA HIS A 231 27.32 -14.51 -15.99
C HIS A 231 28.11 -13.76 -17.08
N ASP A 232 29.43 -13.99 -17.15
CA ASP A 232 30.35 -13.31 -18.08
C ASP A 232 29.96 -13.39 -19.58
N ASP A 233 29.96 -12.22 -20.26
CA ASP A 233 29.84 -12.08 -21.73
C ASP A 233 31.25 -12.00 -22.34
N PRO A 234 31.67 -12.93 -23.23
CA PRO A 234 32.99 -12.95 -23.83
C PRO A 234 33.30 -11.76 -24.76
N TYR A 235 32.38 -10.80 -24.96
CA TYR A 235 32.58 -9.64 -25.84
C TYR A 235 32.71 -8.27 -25.17
N ASN A 236 32.68 -8.15 -23.84
CA ASN A 236 32.78 -6.84 -23.18
C ASN A 236 33.96 -6.77 -22.19
N GLU A 237 34.98 -5.96 -22.52
CA GLU A 237 36.17 -5.72 -21.69
C GLU A 237 35.88 -4.88 -20.41
N PHE A 238 34.61 -4.62 -20.11
CA PHE A 238 34.14 -3.91 -18.93
C PHE A 238 33.15 -4.80 -18.17
N GLY A 239 33.68 -5.50 -17.17
CA GLY A 239 33.06 -6.61 -16.44
C GLY A 239 31.63 -6.39 -15.94
N ALA A 240 30.87 -7.48 -15.99
CA ALA A 240 29.50 -7.62 -15.54
C ALA A 240 29.42 -7.50 -14.02
N ASN A 241 28.55 -6.63 -13.48
CA ASN A 241 28.58 -6.40 -12.05
C ASN A 241 27.29 -5.72 -11.49
N TYR A 242 26.65 -6.42 -10.52
CA TYR A 242 26.01 -5.89 -9.28
C TYR A 242 24.48 -5.79 -9.12
N THR A 243 24.05 -5.93 -7.85
CA THR A 243 22.98 -6.83 -7.36
C THR A 243 22.39 -6.41 -6.00
N ALA A 244 21.07 -6.50 -5.75
CA ALA A 244 20.40 -6.12 -4.48
C ALA A 244 19.16 -6.98 -4.08
N LEU A 245 18.72 -6.94 -2.81
CA LEU A 245 17.75 -7.87 -2.15
C LEU A 245 16.59 -7.23 -1.35
N ILE A 246 15.49 -7.99 -1.14
CA ILE A 246 14.14 -7.56 -0.67
C ILE A 246 13.28 -8.72 -0.10
N PRO A 247 12.16 -8.49 0.65
CA PRO A 247 11.33 -9.49 1.34
C PRO A 247 10.00 -9.84 0.64
N THR A 248 8.92 -10.11 1.39
CA THR A 248 8.05 -11.30 1.26
C THR A 248 6.54 -11.02 1.33
N LEU A 249 5.74 -11.58 0.40
CA LEU A 249 4.33 -12.00 0.53
C LEU A 249 3.73 -12.55 -0.79
N SER A 250 3.20 -13.79 -0.72
CA SER A 250 2.01 -14.31 -1.42
C SER A 250 2.02 -14.16 -2.95
N LEU A 251 2.75 -15.08 -3.61
CA LEU A 251 2.60 -15.57 -5.00
C LEU A 251 2.58 -14.55 -6.16
N GLY A 252 1.97 -13.38 -6.03
CA GLY A 252 1.76 -12.40 -7.07
C GLY A 252 2.93 -11.44 -7.30
N VAL A 253 3.63 -10.97 -6.26
CA VAL A 253 4.80 -10.09 -6.44
C VAL A 253 5.89 -10.75 -7.27
N PRO A 254 6.30 -11.99 -7.00
CA PRO A 254 7.22 -12.70 -7.88
C PRO A 254 6.72 -12.79 -9.33
N LEU A 255 5.42 -13.00 -9.53
CA LEU A 255 4.80 -13.01 -10.86
C LEU A 255 4.70 -11.62 -11.52
N MET A 256 4.82 -10.51 -10.78
CA MET A 256 4.96 -9.16 -11.35
C MET A 256 6.32 -8.99 -12.02
N PHE A 257 7.37 -9.63 -11.48
CA PHE A 257 8.72 -9.67 -12.08
C PHE A 257 8.85 -10.76 -13.13
N LEU A 258 8.13 -11.87 -12.93
CA LEU A 258 8.20 -13.10 -13.71
C LEU A 258 6.94 -13.27 -14.56
N GLN A 259 6.48 -12.19 -15.20
CA GLN A 259 5.28 -12.25 -16.02
C GLN A 259 5.47 -13.26 -17.15
N LEU A 260 4.73 -14.36 -17.05
CA LEU A 260 4.61 -15.31 -18.13
C LEU A 260 3.64 -14.70 -19.14
N LYS A 261 4.09 -14.60 -20.39
CA LYS A 261 3.22 -14.24 -21.51
C LYS A 261 2.01 -15.17 -21.47
N GLN A 262 0.82 -14.64 -21.13
CA GLN A 262 -0.43 -15.38 -21.22
C GLN A 262 -0.72 -15.63 -22.71
N PRO A 263 -0.69 -16.88 -23.18
CA PRO A 263 -1.37 -17.27 -24.40
C PRO A 263 -2.85 -17.42 -24.02
N ASP A 264 -3.70 -16.54 -24.55
CA ASP A 264 -5.17 -16.64 -24.57
C ASP A 264 -5.78 -17.58 -23.51
N GLU A 265 -6.01 -17.08 -22.28
CA GLU A 265 -6.86 -17.60 -21.17
C GLU A 265 -6.94 -19.13 -20.88
N THR A 266 -6.17 -19.98 -21.55
CA THR A 266 -6.34 -21.44 -21.51
C THR A 266 -5.04 -22.20 -21.36
N ASN A 267 -3.89 -21.57 -21.59
CA ASN A 267 -2.61 -22.25 -21.48
C ASN A 267 -1.56 -21.30 -20.90
N PHE A 268 -1.50 -21.15 -19.57
CA PHE A 268 -0.36 -20.53 -18.87
C PHE A 268 1.02 -21.19 -19.19
N LEU A 269 1.01 -22.26 -20.00
CA LEU A 269 2.16 -23.04 -20.48
C LEU A 269 2.12 -23.34 -21.99
N ASP A 270 1.54 -22.48 -22.84
CA ASP A 270 1.72 -22.65 -24.29
C ASP A 270 3.09 -22.09 -24.72
N PHE A 271 4.05 -22.99 -24.87
CA PHE A 271 5.32 -22.72 -25.55
C PHE A 271 5.02 -22.46 -27.02
N GLY A 272 4.65 -21.22 -27.34
CA GLY A 272 4.00 -20.86 -28.59
C GLY A 272 4.61 -21.47 -29.86
N ASP A 273 3.78 -22.22 -30.58
CA ASP A 273 3.89 -22.43 -32.02
C ASP A 273 3.65 -21.09 -32.73
N TRP A 274 4.70 -20.28 -32.83
CA TRP A 274 4.66 -19.07 -33.64
C TRP A 274 4.63 -19.50 -35.10
N GLY A 275 3.44 -19.44 -35.73
CA GLY A 275 3.13 -19.79 -37.12
C GLY A 275 3.86 -19.00 -38.20
N LEU A 276 5.19 -18.88 -38.11
CA LEU A 276 6.10 -18.38 -39.14
C LEU A 276 6.59 -19.50 -40.07
N GLY A 277 6.13 -20.74 -39.92
CA GLY A 277 6.49 -21.84 -40.82
C GLY A 277 7.99 -22.17 -40.83
N ILE A 278 8.71 -21.76 -39.79
CA ILE A 278 10.06 -22.22 -39.49
C ILE A 278 9.85 -23.35 -38.50
N GLY A 279 10.00 -24.58 -39.00
CA GLY A 279 9.41 -25.79 -38.42
C GLY A 279 9.87 -26.15 -37.01
N ASP A 280 9.13 -27.12 -36.45
CA ASP A 280 9.49 -27.97 -35.30
C ASP A 280 10.64 -27.38 -34.48
N TRP A 281 10.31 -26.66 -33.42
CA TRP A 281 11.27 -26.55 -32.32
C TRP A 281 11.53 -27.98 -31.87
N ASP A 282 12.67 -28.54 -32.27
CA ASP A 282 13.28 -29.65 -31.55
C ASP A 282 13.12 -29.32 -30.06
N PRO A 283 12.58 -30.22 -29.23
CA PRO A 283 12.40 -29.97 -27.81
C PRO A 283 13.71 -29.38 -27.30
N LEU A 284 13.64 -28.16 -26.75
CA LEU A 284 14.83 -27.41 -26.32
C LEU A 284 15.75 -28.40 -25.64
N LEU A 285 16.95 -28.59 -26.21
CA LEU A 285 17.94 -29.52 -25.68
C LEU A 285 17.99 -29.28 -24.17
N PRO A 286 17.89 -30.33 -23.31
CA PRO A 286 17.90 -30.16 -21.87
C PRO A 286 19.04 -29.22 -21.51
N ILE A 287 18.68 -28.11 -20.88
CA ILE A 287 19.61 -27.03 -20.61
C ILE A 287 20.50 -27.51 -19.46
N GLY A 288 21.78 -27.81 -19.74
CA GLY A 288 22.74 -28.26 -18.72
C GLY A 288 22.93 -29.77 -18.63
N ASN A 289 23.72 -30.19 -17.64
CA ASN A 289 23.97 -31.60 -17.33
C ASN A 289 22.71 -32.22 -16.70
N TYR A 290 22.37 -33.47 -17.03
CA TYR A 290 21.18 -34.23 -16.59
C TYR A 290 20.95 -34.33 -15.06
N SER A 291 21.77 -33.67 -14.24
CA SER A 291 21.66 -33.64 -12.78
C SER A 291 20.62 -32.64 -12.24
N VAL A 292 20.15 -31.69 -13.05
CA VAL A 292 19.20 -30.65 -12.62
C VAL A 292 18.06 -30.51 -13.63
N ASP A 293 16.83 -30.53 -13.13
CA ASP A 293 15.62 -30.33 -13.95
C ASP A 293 15.33 -28.83 -14.08
N TYR A 294 15.63 -28.29 -15.26
CA TYR A 294 15.31 -26.90 -15.62
C TYR A 294 13.96 -26.81 -16.32
N THR A 295 13.19 -25.78 -15.99
CA THR A 295 11.96 -25.43 -16.69
C THR A 295 12.10 -24.05 -17.33
N VAL A 296 11.98 -23.98 -18.65
CA VAL A 296 12.02 -22.73 -19.42
C VAL A 296 10.67 -22.02 -19.29
N LEU A 297 10.72 -20.69 -19.18
CA LEU A 297 9.59 -19.78 -19.16
C LEU A 297 9.54 -19.00 -20.50
N SER A 298 8.34 -18.69 -21.01
CA SER A 298 8.17 -18.02 -22.31
C SER A 298 8.88 -16.66 -22.39
N ASN A 299 9.41 -16.33 -23.57
CA ASN A 299 10.14 -15.10 -23.89
C ASN A 299 9.26 -13.99 -24.51
N ASN A 300 9.73 -12.73 -24.46
CA ASN A 300 9.13 -11.44 -24.87
C ASN A 300 8.58 -10.52 -23.76
N TYR A 301 9.06 -10.61 -22.52
CA TYR A 301 8.66 -9.66 -21.48
C TYR A 301 9.77 -8.66 -21.16
N ASN A 302 9.39 -7.39 -21.01
CA ASN A 302 10.30 -6.28 -20.71
C ASN A 302 10.28 -6.00 -19.20
N TRP A 303 10.78 -6.96 -18.41
CA TRP A 303 10.83 -6.81 -16.95
C TRP A 303 11.80 -5.70 -16.54
N LEU A 304 12.85 -5.48 -17.35
CA LEU A 304 13.91 -4.55 -17.02
C LEU A 304 13.44 -3.09 -17.07
N GLU A 305 12.71 -2.68 -18.11
CA GLU A 305 12.20 -1.29 -18.20
C GLU A 305 11.25 -0.97 -17.05
N LEU A 306 10.33 -1.88 -16.72
CA LEU A 306 9.39 -1.68 -15.61
C LEU A 306 10.12 -1.56 -14.28
N LEU A 307 11.16 -2.38 -14.08
CA LEU A 307 11.99 -2.30 -12.89
C LEU A 307 12.74 -0.96 -12.80
N PHE A 308 13.30 -0.47 -13.90
CA PHE A 308 13.99 0.83 -13.95
C PHE A 308 13.04 2.00 -13.68
N VAL A 309 11.81 1.95 -14.21
CA VAL A 309 10.78 2.96 -13.93
C VAL A 309 10.40 2.92 -12.46
N ALA A 310 10.12 1.74 -11.90
CA ALA A 310 9.76 1.59 -10.50
C ALA A 310 10.88 1.94 -9.52
N ALA A 311 12.14 1.72 -9.91
CA ALA A 311 13.32 2.13 -9.15
C ALA A 311 13.61 3.63 -9.26
N GLN A 312 12.79 4.38 -10.00
CA GLN A 312 12.97 5.81 -10.27
C GLN A 312 14.38 6.12 -10.76
N ALA A 313 14.92 5.23 -11.60
CA ALA A 313 16.25 5.38 -12.15
C ALA A 313 16.34 6.68 -12.98
N GLU A 314 17.43 7.41 -12.81
CA GLU A 314 17.62 8.68 -13.49
C GLU A 314 17.70 8.48 -15.02
N ILE A 315 16.87 9.23 -15.74
CA ILE A 315 16.84 9.25 -17.20
C ILE A 315 17.66 10.46 -17.67
N ASN A 316 18.50 10.27 -18.68
CA ASN A 316 19.19 11.34 -19.39
C ASN A 316 18.30 11.88 -20.52
N PRO A 317 17.68 13.07 -20.35
CA PRO A 317 16.78 13.64 -21.36
C PRO A 317 17.54 14.18 -22.58
N GLU A 318 18.84 14.46 -22.48
CA GLU A 318 19.64 15.03 -23.57
C GLU A 318 19.96 13.98 -24.65
N ASP A 319 20.10 12.71 -24.23
CA ASP A 319 20.38 11.59 -25.12
C ASP A 319 19.15 10.75 -25.47
N SER A 320 17.97 11.07 -24.91
CA SER A 320 16.72 10.39 -25.26
C SER A 320 16.21 10.83 -26.64
N ALA A 321 16.87 10.36 -27.70
CA ALA A 321 16.42 10.52 -29.08
C ALA A 321 15.66 9.26 -29.54
N PHE A 322 14.64 9.43 -30.38
CA PHE A 322 13.93 8.33 -31.06
C PHE A 322 13.25 7.28 -30.17
N ASN A 323 12.54 7.70 -29.12
CA ASN A 323 11.82 6.83 -28.17
C ASN A 323 12.71 5.90 -27.34
N PHE A 324 14.04 6.06 -27.34
CA PHE A 324 14.92 5.31 -26.44
C PHE A 324 15.08 6.07 -25.11
N LEU A 325 14.78 5.42 -23.99
CA LEU A 325 15.12 5.85 -22.64
C LEU A 325 16.59 5.54 -22.38
N ASN A 326 17.41 6.58 -22.34
CA ASN A 326 18.81 6.46 -21.93
C ASN A 326 18.91 6.71 -20.43
N TYR A 327 19.30 5.70 -19.67
CA TYR A 327 19.63 5.84 -18.25
C TYR A 327 21.08 6.31 -18.10
N ASN A 328 21.30 7.25 -17.19
CA ASN A 328 22.65 7.69 -16.78
C ASN A 328 23.15 6.89 -15.57
N SER A 329 22.26 6.23 -14.83
CA SER A 329 22.57 5.48 -13.63
C SER A 329 22.01 4.08 -13.71
N LEU A 330 22.80 3.12 -13.27
CA LEU A 330 22.34 1.79 -12.92
C LEU A 330 21.52 1.85 -11.63
N ILE A 331 20.62 0.88 -11.44
CA ILE A 331 19.79 0.79 -10.23
C ILE A 331 20.70 0.51 -9.03
N GLN A 332 20.58 1.33 -7.98
CA GLN A 332 21.30 1.14 -6.72
C GLN A 332 20.52 0.24 -5.76
N THR A 333 21.21 -0.36 -4.79
CA THR A 333 20.61 -1.27 -3.79
C THR A 333 19.40 -0.67 -3.06
N PRO A 334 19.44 0.59 -2.57
CA PRO A 334 18.28 1.21 -1.92
C PRO A 334 17.11 1.46 -2.89
N GLN A 335 17.41 1.83 -4.14
CA GLN A 335 16.40 2.05 -5.17
C GLN A 335 15.68 0.75 -5.54
N LEU A 336 16.42 -0.36 -5.59
CA LEU A 336 15.83 -1.67 -5.78
C LEU A 336 14.88 -1.98 -4.62
N GLN A 337 15.35 -1.82 -3.37
CA GLN A 337 14.52 -1.98 -2.17
C GLN A 337 13.20 -1.21 -2.27
N ASP A 338 13.25 0.07 -2.61
CA ASP A 338 12.06 0.91 -2.74
C ASP A 338 11.13 0.42 -3.86
N ALA A 339 11.66 0.05 -5.02
CA ALA A 339 10.89 -0.47 -6.15
C ALA A 339 10.07 -1.70 -5.76
N PHE A 340 10.64 -2.57 -4.94
CA PHE A 340 9.97 -3.77 -4.49
C PHE A 340 8.98 -3.53 -3.35
N ILE A 341 9.28 -2.64 -2.40
CA ILE A 341 8.29 -2.20 -1.40
C ILE A 341 7.06 -1.65 -2.14
N ALA A 342 7.27 -0.86 -3.18
CA ALA A 342 6.20 -0.38 -4.05
C ALA A 342 5.45 -1.53 -4.74
N ALA A 343 6.14 -2.54 -5.27
CA ALA A 343 5.51 -3.72 -5.86
C ALA A 343 4.58 -4.45 -4.86
N TYR A 344 5.05 -4.66 -3.62
CA TYR A 344 4.27 -5.27 -2.54
C TYR A 344 3.02 -4.47 -2.20
N GLN A 345 3.18 -3.17 -2.07
CA GLN A 345 2.08 -2.26 -1.75
C GLN A 345 1.05 -2.21 -2.88
N GLN A 346 1.51 -2.15 -4.14
CA GLN A 346 0.62 -2.19 -5.29
C GLN A 346 -0.15 -3.51 -5.38
N TYR A 347 0.54 -4.64 -5.21
CA TYR A 347 -0.10 -5.94 -5.20
C TYR A 347 -1.15 -6.04 -4.09
N ALA A 348 -0.83 -5.64 -2.86
CA ALA A 348 -1.77 -5.66 -1.74
C ALA A 348 -3.01 -4.77 -1.98
N LEU A 349 -2.82 -3.59 -2.60
CA LEU A 349 -3.93 -2.71 -2.97
C LEU A 349 -4.81 -3.30 -4.06
N GLN A 350 -4.23 -3.86 -5.12
CA GLN A 350 -5.02 -4.53 -6.16
C GLN A 350 -5.73 -5.75 -5.59
N LEU A 351 -5.03 -6.51 -4.75
CA LEU A 351 -5.62 -7.62 -4.05
C LEU A 351 -6.81 -7.16 -3.18
N MET A 352 -6.80 -5.98 -2.57
CA MET A 352 -7.95 -5.54 -1.78
C MET A 352 -9.06 -4.83 -2.57
N PHE A 353 -8.72 -4.13 -3.66
CA PHE A 353 -9.61 -3.14 -4.29
C PHE A 353 -9.84 -3.33 -5.80
N TYR A 354 -9.11 -4.21 -6.48
CA TYR A 354 -9.26 -4.42 -7.91
C TYR A 354 -10.70 -4.83 -8.29
N ASP A 355 -11.25 -4.17 -9.33
CA ASP A 355 -12.63 -4.33 -9.84
C ASP A 355 -13.76 -4.12 -8.81
N THR A 356 -13.48 -3.42 -7.70
CA THR A 356 -14.50 -3.09 -6.68
C THR A 356 -15.10 -1.69 -6.85
N ALA A 357 -14.55 -0.89 -7.77
CA ALA A 357 -15.05 0.45 -8.06
C ALA A 357 -16.50 0.37 -8.59
N GLY A 358 -17.45 0.89 -7.80
CA GLY A 358 -18.87 0.93 -8.18
C GLY A 358 -19.69 -0.31 -7.83
N LYS A 359 -19.09 -1.34 -7.21
CA LYS A 359 -19.78 -2.52 -6.68
C LYS A 359 -19.75 -2.48 -5.14
N PRO A 360 -20.58 -1.64 -4.49
CA PRO A 360 -20.54 -1.54 -3.05
C PRO A 360 -20.86 -2.89 -2.40
N LEU A 361 -20.00 -3.30 -1.48
CA LEU A 361 -20.25 -4.43 -0.61
C LEU A 361 -21.04 -3.93 0.60
N GLU A 362 -22.25 -4.45 0.78
CA GLU A 362 -23.02 -4.24 1.99
C GLU A 362 -22.46 -5.11 3.13
N ASN A 363 -22.23 -4.51 4.30
CA ASN A 363 -21.76 -5.22 5.48
C ASN A 363 -22.56 -4.79 6.72
N ASP A 364 -23.33 -5.72 7.27
CA ASP A 364 -24.20 -5.51 8.43
C ASP A 364 -23.44 -5.36 9.76
N ASN A 365 -22.18 -5.80 9.81
CA ASN A 365 -21.35 -5.77 11.03
C ASN A 365 -20.67 -4.42 11.26
N VAL A 366 -20.84 -3.47 10.34
CA VAL A 366 -20.26 -2.13 10.43
C VAL A 366 -21.35 -1.06 10.39
N THR A 367 -21.09 0.02 11.10
CA THR A 367 -21.97 1.19 11.20
C THR A 367 -21.22 2.42 10.69
N ALA A 368 -21.78 3.07 9.67
CA ALA A 368 -21.25 4.32 9.15
C ALA A 368 -21.48 5.49 10.11
N ALA A 369 -20.49 6.35 10.25
CA ALA A 369 -20.61 7.58 11.02
C ALA A 369 -21.51 8.59 10.31
N ILE A 370 -22.20 9.42 11.09
CA ILE A 370 -23.11 10.44 10.60
C ILE A 370 -22.37 11.79 10.65
N PRO A 371 -22.39 12.60 9.58
CA PRO A 371 -21.85 13.95 9.61
C PRO A 371 -22.40 14.74 10.80
N TRP A 372 -21.50 15.40 11.53
CA TRP A 372 -21.83 16.12 12.74
C TRP A 372 -20.94 17.35 12.89
N THR A 373 -21.44 18.37 13.58
CA THR A 373 -20.68 19.58 13.85
C THR A 373 -19.98 19.46 15.20
N ILE A 374 -18.65 19.45 15.20
CA ILE A 374 -17.85 19.39 16.42
C ILE A 374 -17.56 20.82 16.89
N LEU A 375 -17.76 21.08 18.18
CA LEU A 375 -17.35 22.32 18.82
C LEU A 375 -15.85 22.24 19.11
N GLN A 376 -15.05 23.13 18.53
CA GLN A 376 -13.61 23.18 18.81
C GLN A 376 -13.37 23.72 20.22
N ALA A 377 -12.64 22.96 21.04
CA ALA A 377 -12.11 23.43 22.32
C ALA A 377 -10.98 24.44 22.06
N GLY A 378 -11.35 25.70 21.87
CA GLY A 378 -10.39 26.78 21.57
C GLY A 378 -11.06 28.05 21.02
N GLY A 379 -12.17 27.88 20.31
CA GLY A 379 -13.00 29.01 19.86
C GLY A 379 -13.80 29.55 21.04
N GLY A 380 -13.18 30.40 21.86
CA GLY A 380 -13.80 31.08 23.00
C GLY A 380 -15.19 31.66 22.68
N VAL A 381 -15.98 31.93 23.72
CA VAL A 381 -17.28 32.61 23.54
C VAL A 381 -17.02 33.92 22.78
N PRO A 382 -17.69 34.19 21.64
CA PRO A 382 -17.42 35.39 20.86
C PRO A 382 -17.56 36.62 21.77
N PRO A 383 -16.56 37.53 21.83
CA PRO A 383 -16.61 38.68 22.73
C PRO A 383 -17.89 39.52 22.56
N ILE A 384 -18.40 39.60 21.32
CA ILE A 384 -19.68 40.25 20.99
C ILE A 384 -20.86 39.64 21.76
N LEU A 385 -20.91 38.31 21.89
CA LEU A 385 -22.01 37.63 22.58
C LEU A 385 -21.99 37.97 24.07
N VAL A 386 -20.79 38.01 24.68
CA VAL A 386 -20.60 38.46 26.07
C VAL A 386 -21.05 39.91 26.26
N VAL A 387 -20.65 40.80 25.34
CA VAL A 387 -21.04 42.22 25.36
C VAL A 387 -22.56 42.36 25.26
N ILE A 388 -23.21 41.65 24.33
CA ILE A 388 -24.68 41.67 24.18
C ILE A 388 -25.36 41.23 25.48
N THR A 389 -24.93 40.12 26.08
CA THR A 389 -25.51 39.64 27.35
C THR A 389 -25.28 40.63 28.49
N MET A 390 -24.12 41.28 28.56
CA MET A 390 -23.82 42.32 29.56
C MET A 390 -24.67 43.58 29.34
N VAL A 391 -24.93 43.96 28.09
CA VAL A 391 -25.83 45.08 27.76
C VAL A 391 -27.26 44.76 28.17
N ILE A 392 -27.78 43.57 27.85
CA ILE A 392 -29.12 43.13 28.27
C ILE A 392 -29.23 43.16 29.79
N TRP A 393 -28.21 42.64 30.49
CA TRP A 393 -28.15 42.66 31.95
C TRP A 393 -28.13 44.08 32.51
N ALA A 394 -27.27 44.96 31.97
CA ALA A 394 -27.15 46.34 32.41
C ALA A 394 -28.45 47.14 32.18
N VAL A 395 -29.09 46.98 31.02
CA VAL A 395 -30.40 47.56 30.72
C VAL A 395 -31.47 47.02 31.67
N GLY A 396 -31.43 45.72 31.98
CA GLY A 396 -32.30 45.10 32.99
C GLY A 396 -32.14 45.73 34.37
N CYS A 397 -30.91 45.90 34.85
CA CYS A 397 -30.62 46.55 36.13
C CYS A 397 -31.05 48.03 36.15
N ALA A 398 -30.82 48.77 35.07
CA ALA A 398 -31.27 50.15 34.93
C ALA A 398 -32.81 50.24 34.93
N GLY A 399 -33.48 49.34 34.21
CA GLY A 399 -34.95 49.24 34.19
C GLY A 399 -35.52 48.93 35.57
N LEU A 400 -34.93 47.97 36.31
CA LEU A 400 -35.33 47.68 37.69
C LEU A 400 -35.10 48.88 38.60
N SER A 401 -33.98 49.59 38.46
CA SER A 401 -33.70 50.80 39.25
C SER A 401 -34.69 51.93 38.95
N LEU A 402 -35.14 52.08 37.70
CA LEU A 402 -36.16 53.08 37.35
C LEU A 402 -37.54 52.71 37.91
N VAL A 403 -37.94 51.45 37.76
CA VAL A 403 -39.26 50.97 38.20
C VAL A 403 -39.38 50.94 39.72
N TYR A 404 -38.32 50.53 40.42
CA TYR A 404 -38.35 50.33 41.88
C TYR A 404 -37.66 51.44 42.67
N GLY A 405 -36.68 52.14 42.10
CA GLY A 405 -35.92 53.20 42.79
C GLY A 405 -36.69 54.51 42.94
N PHE A 406 -37.57 54.83 41.99
CA PHE A 406 -38.42 56.03 42.06
C PHE A 406 -39.83 55.77 42.60
N ARG A 407 -40.19 54.50 42.86
CA ARG A 407 -41.39 54.22 43.64
C ARG A 407 -41.15 54.72 45.07
N LYS A 408 -42.06 55.56 45.54
CA LYS A 408 -42.07 56.09 46.91
C LYS A 408 -41.95 54.91 47.87
N ARG A 409 -40.78 54.75 48.48
CA ARG A 409 -40.55 53.75 49.52
C ARG A 409 -41.52 54.09 50.65
N TRP A 410 -42.32 53.12 51.07
CA TRP A 410 -43.35 53.33 52.09
C TRP A 410 -42.74 53.56 53.49
N ALA A 411 -41.46 53.21 53.69
CA ALA A 411 -40.71 53.49 54.92
C ALA A 411 -39.22 53.71 54.59
N GLU A 412 -38.58 54.66 55.29
CA GLU A 412 -37.13 54.94 55.18
C GLU A 412 -36.28 53.98 56.03
N THR A 413 -36.86 53.34 57.03
CA THR A 413 -36.24 52.33 57.89
C THR A 413 -37.09 51.06 57.90
N PHE A 414 -36.42 49.90 57.80
CA PHE A 414 -37.07 48.60 58.00
C PHE A 414 -37.19 48.37 59.52
N ASP A 415 -37.97 49.22 60.18
CA ASP A 415 -38.19 49.11 61.62
C ASP A 415 -39.16 47.96 61.90
N ASP A 416 -38.87 47.22 62.98
CA ASP A 416 -39.64 46.04 63.44
C ASP A 416 -41.14 46.35 63.61
N GLU A 417 -41.47 47.62 63.87
CA GLU A 417 -42.82 48.15 63.99
C GLU A 417 -43.62 48.08 62.68
N TYR A 418 -42.96 48.17 61.52
CA TYR A 418 -43.60 48.05 60.21
C TYR A 418 -43.93 46.59 59.85
N LEU A 419 -43.12 45.63 60.31
CA LEU A 419 -43.40 44.21 60.15
C LEU A 419 -44.66 43.82 60.93
N TYR A 420 -44.84 44.43 62.11
CA TYR A 420 -46.03 44.24 62.95
C TYR A 420 -47.31 44.74 62.26
N TYR A 421 -47.28 45.93 61.66
CA TYR A 421 -48.44 46.47 60.91
C TYR A 421 -48.78 45.68 59.65
N PHE A 422 -47.78 45.07 58.99
CA PHE A 422 -48.02 44.22 57.81
C PHE A 422 -48.65 42.88 58.20
N CYS A 423 -48.25 42.31 59.34
CA CYS A 423 -48.86 41.11 59.90
C CYS A 423 -50.26 41.38 60.46
N GLU A 424 -50.50 42.50 61.13
CA GLU A 424 -51.81 42.83 61.71
C GLU A 424 -52.86 43.14 60.62
N LYS A 425 -52.44 43.72 59.49
CA LYS A 425 -53.32 44.01 58.35
C LYS A 425 -53.56 42.80 57.42
N SER A 426 -52.77 41.73 57.58
CA SER A 426 -52.95 40.45 56.88
C SER A 426 -54.12 39.63 57.45
N ASP A 427 -54.56 39.91 58.68
CA ASP A 427 -55.67 39.21 59.34
C ASP A 427 -57.05 39.84 59.07
N ASP A 428 -57.08 40.97 58.35
CA ASP A 428 -58.32 41.63 57.92
C ASP A 428 -58.89 40.91 56.69
N GLU A 429 -60.06 40.26 56.83
CA GLU A 429 -60.65 39.28 55.89
C GLU A 429 -60.84 39.71 54.42
N LYS A 430 -60.58 40.98 54.09
CA LYS A 430 -60.89 41.58 52.79
C LYS A 430 -59.87 41.27 51.67
N TRP A 431 -58.74 40.62 51.98
CA TRP A 431 -57.72 40.22 50.99
C TRP A 431 -57.64 38.70 50.74
N LYS A 432 -58.63 37.91 51.17
CA LYS A 432 -58.77 36.52 50.72
C LYS A 432 -59.24 36.48 49.25
N LEU A 433 -58.30 36.60 48.32
CA LEU A 433 -58.44 36.11 46.95
C LEU A 433 -57.48 34.93 46.73
N PRO A 434 -57.78 34.04 45.76
CA PRO A 434 -58.01 32.64 46.03
C PRO A 434 -56.73 31.81 45.92
N LYS A 435 -56.62 30.81 46.81
CA LYS A 435 -55.84 29.57 46.68
C LYS A 435 -54.73 29.62 45.60
N LEU A 436 -53.54 30.10 45.96
CA LEU A 436 -52.31 29.59 45.35
C LEU A 436 -51.97 28.27 46.03
N GLU A 437 -52.54 27.20 45.49
CA GLU A 437 -52.30 25.81 45.87
C GLU A 437 -51.13 25.27 45.05
N ILE A 438 -49.93 25.87 45.14
CA ILE A 438 -48.73 25.33 44.48
C ILE A 438 -47.50 25.52 45.37
N LEU A 439 -46.87 24.38 45.69
CA LEU A 439 -45.55 24.18 46.31
C LEU A 439 -45.45 24.16 47.84
N LYS A 440 -45.98 23.09 48.43
CA LYS A 440 -45.23 22.29 49.42
C LYS A 440 -45.34 20.81 49.08
N LYS A 441 -44.38 20.32 48.29
CA LYS A 441 -43.88 18.95 48.43
C LYS A 441 -42.42 19.06 48.82
N VAL A 442 -42.15 18.53 50.02
CA VAL A 442 -40.84 18.07 50.48
C VAL A 442 -40.35 16.97 49.55
#